data_AF-A0A497IG85-F1
#
_entry.id   AF-A0A497IG85-F1
#
_cell.length_a   1.000
_cell.length_b   1.000
_cell.length_c   1.000
_cell.angle_alpha   90.00
_cell.angle_beta   90.00
_cell.angle_gamma   90.00
#
_symmetry.space_group_name_H-M   'P 1'
#
loop_
_entity.id
_entity.type
_entity.pdbx_description
1 polymer ?
#
loop_
_entity_poly.entity_id
_entity_poly.type
_entity_poly.pdbx_seq_one_letter_code
_entity_poly.pdbx_strand_id
1 'polypeptide(L)'
;MAKGQLFSIDFISGTVIFILSFMMLLTLMDTANTQLRETEDFQQMQSIALAISDMLIKSPGNPENWDSSNVKAVGFADSPHVLNESKILSFYSMSRQEAAIALGLTGYNFNISFIDRNKQIITYKGKTLSIGYVPHYESNLVVSQRVAVLKNSTQQLPVIMRVMLWQ
;
A
#
# COMPACT_ATOMS: atom_id res chain seq x y z
N MET A 1 -61.70 -30.37 -15.44
CA MET A 1 -60.32 -30.33 -15.99
C MET A 1 -59.78 -28.90 -16.13
N ALA A 2 -60.55 -27.92 -16.64
CA ALA A 2 -60.10 -26.52 -16.79
C ALA A 2 -59.61 -25.83 -15.50
N LYS A 3 -60.18 -26.15 -14.32
CA LYS A 3 -59.77 -25.53 -13.05
C LYS A 3 -58.35 -25.92 -12.58
N GLY A 4 -57.86 -27.09 -12.98
CA GLY A 4 -56.48 -27.53 -12.63
C GLY A 4 -55.42 -26.81 -13.45
N GLN A 5 -55.73 -26.43 -14.69
CA GLN A 5 -54.81 -25.72 -15.58
C GLN A 5 -54.53 -24.28 -15.13
N LEU A 6 -55.54 -23.58 -14.62
CA LEU A 6 -55.38 -22.23 -14.06
C LEU A 6 -54.43 -22.25 -12.86
N PHE A 7 -54.59 -23.23 -11.96
CA PHE A 7 -53.71 -23.40 -10.79
C PHE A 7 -52.24 -23.64 -11.19
N SER A 8 -51.99 -24.43 -12.24
CA SER A 8 -50.63 -24.69 -12.73
C SER A 8 -49.98 -23.44 -13.32
N ILE A 9 -50.74 -22.58 -14.02
CA ILE A 9 -50.20 -21.34 -14.62
C ILE A 9 -49.80 -20.34 -13.53
N ASP A 10 -50.63 -20.18 -12.50
CA ASP A 10 -50.34 -19.29 -11.36
C ASP A 10 -49.09 -19.76 -10.61
N PHE A 11 -48.98 -21.07 -10.37
CA PHE A 11 -47.80 -21.66 -9.73
C PHE A 11 -46.52 -21.46 -10.55
N ILE A 12 -46.56 -21.70 -11.86
CA ILE A 12 -45.42 -21.49 -12.76
C ILE A 12 -45.02 -20.00 -12.76
N SER A 13 -45.99 -19.09 -12.87
CA SER A 13 -45.73 -17.65 -12.90
C SER A 13 -45.08 -17.17 -11.60
N GLY A 14 -45.61 -17.60 -10.44
CA GLY A 14 -45.01 -17.31 -9.14
C GLY A 14 -43.61 -17.87 -8.99
N THR A 15 -43.37 -19.10 -9.49
CA THR A 15 -42.05 -19.74 -9.47
C THR A 15 -41.05 -18.95 -10.32
N VAL A 16 -41.43 -18.49 -11.50
CA VAL A 16 -40.56 -17.69 -12.37
C VAL A 16 -40.20 -16.36 -11.71
N ILE A 17 -41.19 -15.64 -11.16
CA ILE A 17 -40.96 -14.38 -10.45
C ILE A 17 -40.04 -14.59 -9.25
N PHE A 18 -40.25 -15.67 -8.49
CA PHE A 18 -39.41 -16.04 -7.37
C PHE A 18 -37.96 -16.30 -7.80
N ILE A 19 -37.74 -17.10 -8.86
CA ILE A 19 -36.40 -17.41 -9.36
C ILE A 19 -35.69 -16.13 -9.82
N LEU A 20 -36.38 -15.24 -10.56
CA LEU A 20 -35.81 -13.97 -11.01
C LEU A 20 -35.43 -13.06 -9.83
N SER A 21 -36.33 -12.94 -8.86
CA SER A 21 -36.08 -12.15 -7.65
C SER A 21 -34.92 -12.74 -6.83
N PHE A 22 -34.84 -14.06 -6.76
CA PHE A 22 -33.78 -14.77 -6.06
C PHE A 22 -32.43 -14.60 -6.76
N MET A 23 -32.37 -14.70 -8.09
CA MET A 23 -31.16 -14.41 -8.86
C MET A 23 -30.68 -12.97 -8.64
N MET A 24 -31.59 -12.00 -8.67
CA MET A 24 -31.27 -10.59 -8.38
C MET A 24 -30.73 -10.42 -6.96
N LEU A 25 -31.27 -11.13 -5.98
CA LEU A 25 -30.77 -11.08 -4.61
C LEU A 25 -29.36 -11.66 -4.51
N LEU A 26 -29.08 -12.77 -5.21
CA LEU A 26 -27.74 -13.37 -5.23
C LEU A 26 -26.70 -12.42 -5.85
N THR A 27 -27.03 -11.74 -6.95
CA THR A 27 -26.09 -10.79 -7.58
C THR A 27 -25.83 -9.56 -6.72
N LEU A 28 -26.85 -9.06 -6.01
CA LEU A 28 -26.70 -7.98 -5.05
C LEU A 28 -25.78 -8.39 -3.88
N MET A 29 -25.95 -9.60 -3.35
CA MET A 29 -25.09 -10.12 -2.29
C MET A 29 -23.64 -10.26 -2.75
N ASP A 30 -23.42 -10.79 -3.95
CA ASP A 30 -22.08 -10.96 -4.52
C ASP A 30 -21.38 -9.61 -4.73
N THR A 31 -22.11 -8.63 -5.25
CA THR A 31 -21.60 -7.25 -5.44
C THR A 31 -21.26 -6.61 -4.09
N ALA A 32 -22.16 -6.73 -3.10
CA ALA A 32 -21.93 -6.17 -1.76
C ALA A 32 -20.71 -6.81 -1.07
N ASN A 33 -20.56 -8.14 -1.18
CA ASN A 33 -19.40 -8.84 -0.64
C ASN A 33 -18.09 -8.46 -1.32
N THR A 34 -18.12 -8.25 -2.65
CA THR A 34 -16.94 -7.82 -3.41
C THR A 34 -16.50 -6.41 -2.98
N GLN A 35 -17.44 -5.46 -2.89
CA GLN A 35 -17.16 -4.10 -2.42
C GLN A 35 -16.65 -4.07 -0.97
N LEU A 36 -17.19 -4.94 -0.11
CA LEU A 36 -16.72 -5.06 1.27
C LEU A 36 -15.26 -5.52 1.32
N ARG A 37 -14.91 -6.58 0.56
CA ARG A 37 -13.54 -7.09 0.49
C ARG A 37 -12.57 -6.06 -0.06
N GLU A 38 -12.92 -5.38 -1.16
CA GLU A 38 -12.09 -4.31 -1.73
C GLU A 38 -11.84 -3.17 -0.71
N THR A 39 -12.86 -2.84 0.08
CA THR A 39 -12.74 -1.82 1.15
C THR A 39 -11.83 -2.30 2.27
N GLU A 40 -11.96 -3.55 2.72
CA GLU A 40 -11.11 -4.15 3.75
C GLU A 40 -9.64 -4.23 3.29
N ASP A 41 -9.39 -4.68 2.07
CA ASP A 41 -8.04 -4.77 1.48
C ASP A 41 -7.40 -3.37 1.37
N PHE A 42 -8.17 -2.37 0.92
CA PHE A 42 -7.70 -0.99 0.84
C PHE A 42 -7.35 -0.41 2.23
N GLN A 43 -8.20 -0.65 3.24
CA GLN A 43 -7.95 -0.22 4.62
C GLN A 43 -6.72 -0.91 5.21
N GLN A 44 -6.54 -2.20 4.95
CA GLN A 44 -5.35 -2.94 5.38
C GLN A 44 -4.09 -2.35 4.73
N MET A 45 -4.09 -2.10 3.42
CA MET A 45 -2.98 -1.43 2.74
C MET A 45 -2.68 -0.05 3.33
N GLN A 46 -3.71 0.72 3.70
CA GLN A 46 -3.54 2.00 4.36
C GLN A 46 -2.90 1.88 5.73
N SER A 47 -3.35 0.93 6.55
CA SER A 47 -2.73 0.65 7.85
C SER A 47 -1.25 0.27 7.71
N ILE A 48 -0.92 -0.59 6.74
CA ILE A 48 0.45 -1.00 6.44
C ILE A 48 1.29 0.19 5.95
N ALA A 49 0.79 0.99 5.01
CA ALA A 49 1.50 2.17 4.50
C ALA A 49 1.80 3.17 5.62
N LEU A 50 0.85 3.39 6.52
CA LEU A 50 1.02 4.24 7.70
C LEU A 50 2.07 3.68 8.65
N ALA A 51 1.94 2.39 9.02
CA ALA A 51 2.87 1.72 9.93
C ALA A 51 4.31 1.73 9.40
N ILE A 52 4.51 1.43 8.11
CA ILE A 52 5.81 1.48 7.46
C ILE A 52 6.33 2.91 7.42
N SER A 53 5.52 3.87 7.00
CA SER A 53 5.96 5.26 6.95
C SER A 53 6.40 5.76 8.33
N ASP A 54 5.68 5.39 9.40
CA ASP A 54 6.02 5.73 10.77
C ASP A 54 7.28 5.02 11.24
N MET A 55 7.43 3.72 10.97
CA MET A 55 8.63 2.95 11.29
C MET A 55 9.86 3.59 10.64
N LEU A 56 9.78 3.92 9.36
CA LEU A 56 10.89 4.50 8.59
C LEU A 56 11.33 5.87 9.12
N ILE A 57 10.41 6.72 9.57
CA ILE A 57 10.74 8.08 10.05
C ILE A 57 10.96 8.21 11.56
N LYS A 58 10.51 7.24 12.37
CA LYS A 58 10.63 7.29 13.83
C LYS A 58 11.67 6.34 14.39
N SER A 59 11.96 5.24 13.69
CA SER A 59 12.89 4.20 14.16
C SER A 59 14.25 4.28 13.47
N PRO A 60 15.34 4.00 14.20
CA PRO A 60 16.64 3.74 13.59
C PRO A 60 16.72 2.38 12.90
N GLY A 61 15.73 1.52 13.07
CA GLY A 61 15.77 0.14 12.58
C GLY A 61 16.48 -0.80 13.56
N ASN A 62 16.66 -2.04 13.15
CA ASN A 62 17.28 -3.09 13.96
C ASN A 62 18.21 -3.96 13.08
N PRO A 63 19.50 -4.09 13.43
CA PRO A 63 20.22 -3.36 14.49
C PRO A 63 20.25 -1.84 14.24
N GLU A 64 20.57 -1.02 15.25
CA GLU A 64 20.57 0.46 15.09
C GLU A 64 21.52 0.94 13.98
N ASN A 65 22.64 0.24 13.78
CA ASN A 65 23.65 0.50 12.75
C ASN A 65 23.50 -0.43 11.53
N TRP A 66 22.26 -0.78 11.17
CA TRP A 66 22.02 -1.72 10.09
C TRP A 66 22.52 -1.23 8.73
N ASP A 67 22.87 -2.18 7.87
CA ASP A 67 23.21 -2.02 6.47
C ASP A 67 22.52 -3.10 5.61
N SER A 68 22.88 -3.19 4.33
CA SER A 68 22.30 -4.17 3.41
C SER A 68 22.56 -5.64 3.79
N SER A 69 23.54 -5.92 4.66
CA SER A 69 23.96 -7.27 5.02
C SER A 69 23.36 -7.81 6.32
N ASN A 70 22.94 -6.93 7.24
CA ASN A 70 22.54 -7.33 8.60
C ASN A 70 21.14 -6.82 9.03
N VAL A 71 20.41 -6.15 8.13
CA VAL A 71 19.11 -5.56 8.44
C VAL A 71 18.08 -6.64 8.85
N LYS A 72 17.41 -6.39 9.98
CA LYS A 72 16.25 -7.19 10.43
C LYS A 72 14.96 -6.38 10.39
N ALA A 73 15.05 -5.08 10.69
CA ALA A 73 13.96 -4.13 10.54
C ALA A 73 14.51 -2.82 10.00
N VAL A 74 13.89 -2.30 8.94
CA VAL A 74 14.33 -1.06 8.28
C VAL A 74 13.82 0.14 9.09
N GLY A 75 14.71 1.10 9.33
CA GLY A 75 14.36 2.40 9.87
C GLY A 75 15.40 3.42 9.43
N PHE A 76 14.98 4.58 8.94
CA PHE A 76 15.89 5.58 8.38
C PHE A 76 16.30 6.64 9.38
N ALA A 77 15.73 6.68 10.58
CA ALA A 77 15.85 7.82 11.46
C ALA A 77 16.98 7.67 12.50
N ASP A 78 17.85 8.67 12.67
CA ASP A 78 18.74 8.72 13.85
C ASP A 78 17.96 9.16 15.10
N SER A 79 17.01 10.07 14.89
CA SER A 79 16.01 10.48 15.87
C SER A 79 14.70 10.77 15.13
N PRO A 80 13.54 10.79 15.81
CA PRO A 80 12.26 10.94 15.13
C PRO A 80 12.24 12.14 14.16
N HIS A 81 11.91 11.86 12.90
CA HIS A 81 11.87 12.80 11.78
C HIS A 81 13.23 13.32 11.30
N VAL A 82 14.36 12.81 11.80
CA VAL A 82 15.72 13.14 11.34
C VAL A 82 16.30 11.91 10.65
N LEU A 83 16.30 11.94 9.33
CA LEU A 83 16.71 10.81 8.50
C LEU A 83 18.22 10.79 8.33
N ASN A 84 18.77 9.59 8.51
CA ASN A 84 20.14 9.23 8.27
C ASN A 84 20.37 8.89 6.80
N GLU A 85 21.25 9.65 6.17
CA GLU A 85 21.62 9.48 4.76
C GLU A 85 22.20 8.09 4.46
N SER A 86 23.10 7.56 5.28
CA SER A 86 23.77 6.30 4.98
C SER A 86 22.79 5.14 4.98
N LYS A 87 21.82 5.13 5.89
CA LYS A 87 20.75 4.12 5.93
C LYS A 87 19.87 4.16 4.68
N ILE A 88 19.50 5.35 4.21
CA ILE A 88 18.73 5.51 2.97
C ILE A 88 19.53 4.98 1.77
N LEU A 89 20.83 5.29 1.70
CA LEU A 89 21.69 4.80 0.62
C LEU A 89 21.90 3.27 0.68
N SER A 90 22.05 2.70 1.88
CA SER A 90 22.11 1.26 2.11
C SER A 90 20.82 0.57 1.66
N PHE A 91 19.66 1.16 2.00
CA PHE A 91 18.37 0.66 1.52
C PHE A 91 18.26 0.73 0.00
N TYR A 92 18.70 1.84 -0.60
CA TYR A 92 18.70 2.02 -2.05
C TYR A 92 19.63 1.05 -2.79
N SER A 93 20.65 0.52 -2.11
CA SER A 93 21.51 -0.53 -2.68
C SER A 93 20.91 -1.94 -2.62
N MET A 94 19.81 -2.14 -1.88
CA MET A 94 19.10 -3.42 -1.84
C MET A 94 18.35 -3.64 -3.16
N SER A 95 18.25 -4.90 -3.58
CA SER A 95 17.30 -5.30 -4.60
C SER A 95 15.87 -5.06 -4.13
N ARG A 96 14.93 -4.96 -5.07
CA ARG A 96 13.50 -4.78 -4.77
C ARG A 96 12.97 -5.90 -3.87
N GLN A 97 13.40 -7.13 -4.10
CA GLN A 97 12.99 -8.31 -3.34
C GLN A 97 13.50 -8.24 -1.90
N GLU A 98 14.78 -7.89 -1.70
CA GLU A 98 15.36 -7.71 -0.37
C GLU A 98 14.66 -6.60 0.40
N ALA A 99 14.42 -5.46 -0.25
CA ALA A 99 13.68 -4.35 0.33
C ALA A 99 12.23 -4.74 0.70
N ALA A 100 11.55 -5.52 -0.15
CA ALA A 100 10.20 -6.02 0.15
C ALA A 100 10.20 -6.90 1.39
N ILE A 101 11.15 -7.83 1.49
CA ILE A 101 11.29 -8.75 2.63
C ILE A 101 11.59 -7.96 3.91
N ALA A 102 12.54 -7.03 3.85
CA ALA A 102 12.96 -6.23 5.00
C ALA A 102 11.84 -5.30 5.53
N LEU A 103 10.90 -4.89 4.66
CA LEU A 103 9.73 -4.09 5.01
C LEU A 103 8.50 -4.93 5.39
N GLY A 104 8.55 -6.26 5.25
CA GLY A 104 7.38 -7.12 5.43
C GLY A 104 6.30 -6.92 4.35
N LEU A 105 6.69 -6.51 3.15
CA LEU A 105 5.82 -6.21 2.01
C LEU A 105 5.78 -7.33 0.96
N THR A 106 6.05 -8.57 1.35
CA THR A 106 5.96 -9.74 0.46
C THR A 106 4.50 -9.97 0.05
N GLY A 107 4.11 -9.46 -1.12
CA GLY A 107 2.72 -9.49 -1.61
C GLY A 107 2.18 -8.12 -2.03
N TYR A 108 2.97 -7.05 -1.85
CA TYR A 108 2.61 -5.70 -2.29
C TYR A 108 3.65 -5.16 -3.27
N ASN A 109 3.16 -4.40 -4.25
CA ASN A 109 4.00 -3.47 -4.98
C ASN A 109 4.18 -2.21 -4.12
N PHE A 110 5.38 -1.63 -4.17
CA PHE A 110 5.68 -0.44 -3.38
C PHE A 110 6.58 0.53 -4.11
N ASN A 111 6.49 1.79 -3.68
CA ASN A 111 7.46 2.84 -3.95
C ASN A 111 7.76 3.57 -2.65
N ILE A 112 9.03 3.83 -2.39
CA ILE A 112 9.43 4.81 -1.38
C ILE A 112 10.26 5.86 -2.08
N SER A 113 9.80 7.10 -2.04
CA SER A 113 10.47 8.24 -2.66
C SER A 113 10.62 9.41 -1.70
N PHE A 114 11.70 10.18 -1.86
CA PHE A 114 11.93 11.41 -1.12
C PHE A 114 11.76 12.58 -2.08
N ILE A 115 10.83 13.47 -1.78
CA ILE A 115 10.51 14.62 -2.63
C ILE A 115 10.85 15.94 -1.93
N ASP A 116 11.23 16.93 -2.72
CA ASP A 116 11.42 18.30 -2.26
C ASP A 116 10.07 19.06 -2.16
N ARG A 117 10.15 20.34 -1.80
CA ARG A 117 8.98 21.24 -1.74
C ARG A 117 8.30 21.45 -3.11
N ASN A 118 9.04 21.23 -4.20
CA ASN A 118 8.55 21.35 -5.58
C ASN A 118 7.99 20.02 -6.11
N LYS A 119 7.84 19.01 -5.25
CA LYS A 119 7.38 17.65 -5.57
C LYS A 119 8.30 16.90 -6.53
N GLN A 120 9.55 17.33 -6.67
CA GLN A 120 10.57 16.64 -7.45
C GLN A 120 11.27 15.60 -6.59
N ILE A 121 11.56 14.43 -7.16
CA ILE A 121 12.31 13.40 -6.45
C ILE A 121 13.74 13.90 -6.24
N ILE A 122 14.19 13.85 -4.99
CA ILE A 122 15.51 14.34 -4.60
C ILE A 122 16.56 13.42 -5.23
N THR A 123 17.48 14.03 -5.96
CA THR A 123 18.69 13.37 -6.44
C THR A 123 19.84 13.72 -5.52
N TYR A 124 20.52 12.71 -5.01
CA TYR A 124 21.61 12.88 -4.07
C TYR A 124 22.79 11.99 -4.47
N LYS A 125 23.99 12.59 -4.59
CA LYS A 125 25.21 11.94 -5.12
C LYS A 125 24.97 11.22 -6.47
N GLY A 126 24.16 11.82 -7.34
CA GLY A 126 23.81 11.26 -8.64
C GLY A 126 22.80 10.11 -8.60
N LYS A 127 22.25 9.75 -7.43
CA LYS A 127 21.20 8.75 -7.27
C LYS A 127 19.88 9.41 -6.93
N THR A 128 18.86 9.12 -7.71
CA THR A 128 17.47 9.51 -7.42
C THR A 128 16.96 8.69 -6.24
N LEU A 129 16.54 9.33 -5.15
CA LEU A 129 16.10 8.64 -3.94
C LEU A 129 14.66 8.13 -4.10
N SER A 130 14.49 7.11 -4.95
CA SER A 130 13.22 6.38 -5.13
C SER A 130 13.46 4.89 -5.38
N ILE A 131 12.96 4.04 -4.50
CA ILE A 131 13.08 2.59 -4.59
C ILE A 131 11.70 1.94 -4.76
N GLY A 132 11.65 0.89 -5.58
CA GLY A 132 10.42 0.22 -5.98
C GLY A 132 9.96 0.64 -7.36
N TYR A 133 8.68 0.41 -7.67
CA TYR A 133 8.10 0.78 -8.96
C TYR A 133 7.43 2.14 -8.87
N VAL A 134 7.34 2.88 -9.96
CA VAL A 134 6.42 4.01 -10.01
C VAL A 134 5.10 3.46 -10.54
N PRO A 135 3.99 3.57 -9.80
CA PRO A 135 2.71 3.05 -10.25
C PRO A 135 2.26 3.75 -11.52
N HIS A 136 1.76 2.98 -12.50
CA HIS A 136 1.19 3.49 -13.74
C HIS A 136 -0.29 3.11 -13.81
N TYR A 137 -1.16 4.00 -13.34
CA TYR A 137 -2.62 3.83 -13.39
C TYR A 137 -3.18 2.69 -12.51
N GLU A 138 -2.73 2.61 -11.26
CA GLU A 138 -3.20 1.60 -10.31
C GLU A 138 -4.53 2.01 -9.67
N SER A 139 -5.54 1.12 -9.70
CA SER A 139 -6.86 1.37 -9.11
C SER A 139 -6.83 1.39 -7.57
N ASN A 140 -5.91 0.63 -6.96
CA ASN A 140 -5.80 0.46 -5.51
C ASN A 140 -4.49 1.04 -4.97
N LEU A 141 -4.22 2.31 -5.28
CA LEU A 141 -3.04 3.02 -4.82
C LEU A 141 -3.27 3.68 -3.47
N VAL A 142 -2.50 3.27 -2.46
CA VAL A 142 -2.42 3.96 -1.17
C VAL A 142 -1.15 4.77 -1.08
N VAL A 143 -1.27 6.03 -0.67
CA VAL A 143 -0.14 6.95 -0.49
C VAL A 143 -0.10 7.45 0.95
N SER A 144 1.04 7.24 1.63
CA SER A 144 1.36 7.85 2.92
C SER A 144 2.52 8.84 2.75
N GLN A 145 2.39 10.02 3.35
CA GLN A 145 3.43 11.05 3.32
C GLN A 145 3.84 11.45 4.73
N ARG A 146 5.13 11.69 4.92
CA ARG A 146 5.72 12.15 6.19
C ARG A 146 6.73 13.26 5.90
N VAL A 147 6.66 14.32 6.68
CA VAL A 147 7.67 15.39 6.65
C VAL A 147 8.85 14.96 7.50
N ALA A 148 10.06 15.11 7.00
CA ALA A 148 11.27 14.78 7.73
C ALA A 148 12.42 15.73 7.32
N VAL A 149 13.53 15.62 8.03
CA VAL A 149 14.77 16.33 7.73
C VAL A 149 15.81 15.29 7.34
N LEU A 150 16.32 15.38 6.11
CA LEU A 150 17.48 14.59 5.69
C LEU A 150 18.74 15.25 6.22
N LYS A 151 19.44 14.57 7.13
CA LYS A 151 20.67 15.05 7.74
C LYS A 151 21.88 14.53 6.96
N ASN A 152 22.68 15.45 6.45
CA ASN A 152 24.01 15.20 5.90
C ASN A 152 25.07 15.75 6.88
N SER A 153 26.34 15.40 6.66
CA SER A 153 27.52 15.91 7.35
C SER A 153 27.60 17.44 7.44
N THR A 154 26.97 18.18 6.51
CA THR A 154 27.10 19.65 6.42
C THR A 154 25.77 20.40 6.40
N GLN A 155 24.63 19.74 6.16
CA GLN A 155 23.34 20.40 5.94
C GLN A 155 22.15 19.56 6.40
N GLN A 156 21.05 20.25 6.72
CA GLN A 156 19.74 19.67 7.00
C GLN A 156 18.77 20.10 5.89
N LEU A 157 18.29 19.14 5.12
CA LEU A 157 17.36 19.39 4.02
C LEU A 157 15.95 18.93 4.44
N PRO A 158 14.93 19.81 4.44
CA PRO A 158 13.56 19.38 4.66
C PRO A 158 13.08 18.56 3.44
N VAL A 159 12.57 17.36 3.70
CA VAL A 159 12.11 16.41 2.68
C VAL A 159 10.73 15.88 3.04
N ILE A 160 9.97 15.48 2.04
CA ILE A 160 8.75 14.70 2.23
C ILE A 160 9.05 13.27 1.80
N MET A 161 9.00 12.34 2.74
CA MET A 161 9.05 10.92 2.43
C MET A 161 7.65 10.47 2.00
N ARG A 162 7.55 9.85 0.84
CA ARG A 162 6.33 9.30 0.26
C ARG A 162 6.46 7.79 0.17
N VAL A 163 5.53 7.07 0.80
CA VAL A 163 5.36 5.63 0.68
C VAL A 163 4.11 5.38 -0.15
N MET A 164 4.23 4.58 -1.20
CA MET A 164 3.13 4.17 -2.07
C MET A 164 3.03 2.66 -2.02
N LEU A 165 1.83 2.12 -1.82
CA LEU A 165 1.53 0.69 -1.83
C LEU A 165 0.35 0.39 -2.76
N TRP A 166 0.43 -0.71 -3.48
CA TRP A 166 -0.66 -1.25 -4.31
C TRP A 166 -0.44 -2.75 -4.54
N GLN A 167 -1.42 -3.41 -5.16
CA GLN A 167 -1.38 -4.82 -5.55
C GLN A 167 -1.52 -4.96 -7.04
#